data_AF-A0A5B0MQT9-F1
#
_entry.id   AF-A0A5B0MQT9-F1
#
_cell.length_a   1.000
_cell.length_b   1.000
_cell.length_c   1.000
_cell.angle_alpha   90.00
_cell.angle_beta   90.00
_cell.angle_gamma   90.00
#
_symmetry.space_group_name_H-M   'P 1'
#
loop_
_entity.id
_entity.type
_entity.pdbx_description
1 polymer ?
#
loop_
_entity_poly.entity_id
_entity_poly.type
_entity_poly.pdbx_seq_one_letter_code
_entity_poly.pdbx_strand_id
1 'polypeptide(L)'
;MQFLGISYKAPLAVFMLPLVACAAKNPTIFECSTNPYCVVKDISVSPMKYTFSPASSVGSGLWACYGIDINPPHSANACCDHPTRYDGHHHYTITSDEFFDTFKCTEVPGHY
;
A
#
# COMPACT_ATOMS: atom_id res chain seq x y z
N MET A 1 -33.42 0.21 -66.18
CA MET A 1 -32.10 0.58 -65.61
C MET A 1 -32.28 0.57 -64.09
N GLN A 2 -32.13 -0.59 -63.44
CA GLN A 2 -30.96 -1.01 -62.66
C GLN A 2 -30.64 -0.09 -61.45
N PHE A 3 -31.17 -0.53 -60.29
CA PHE A 3 -30.55 -0.74 -58.97
C PHE A 3 -29.54 0.26 -58.36
N LEU A 4 -29.79 0.47 -57.05
CA LEU A 4 -28.85 0.63 -55.92
C LEU A 4 -28.22 2.01 -55.68
N GLY A 5 -28.91 2.80 -54.84
CA GLY A 5 -28.27 3.78 -53.95
C GLY A 5 -28.54 3.38 -52.51
N ILE A 6 -27.75 2.45 -51.98
CA ILE A 6 -27.83 2.02 -50.57
C ILE A 6 -27.41 3.23 -49.73
N SER A 7 -28.35 3.82 -49.00
CA SER A 7 -28.02 4.85 -48.01
C SER A 7 -27.33 4.17 -46.82
N TYR A 8 -26.01 4.34 -46.74
CA TYR A 8 -25.15 3.78 -45.70
C TYR A 8 -25.54 4.39 -44.34
N LYS A 9 -26.41 3.71 -43.60
CA LYS A 9 -26.53 3.92 -42.15
C LYS A 9 -25.26 3.39 -41.49
N ALA A 10 -24.25 4.24 -41.36
CA ALA A 10 -23.09 3.94 -40.53
C ALA A 10 -23.55 3.87 -39.06
N PRO A 11 -23.36 2.75 -38.35
CA PRO A 11 -23.60 2.74 -36.91
C PRO A 11 -22.54 3.63 -36.26
N LEU A 12 -22.97 4.71 -35.59
CA LEU A 12 -22.11 5.46 -34.68
C LEU A 12 -21.68 4.51 -33.55
N ALA A 13 -20.50 3.92 -33.68
CA ALA A 13 -19.87 3.19 -32.60
C ALA A 13 -19.34 4.20 -31.57
N VAL A 14 -20.12 4.47 -30.53
CA VAL A 14 -19.66 5.22 -29.37
C VAL A 14 -18.75 4.30 -28.57
N PHE A 15 -17.43 4.45 -28.75
CA PHE A 15 -16.44 3.86 -27.86
C PHE A 15 -16.52 4.58 -26.52
N MET A 16 -17.40 4.09 -25.63
CA MET A 16 -17.35 4.44 -24.22
C MET A 16 -16.13 3.74 -23.64
N LEU A 17 -14.98 4.40 -23.61
CA LEU A 17 -13.86 3.94 -22.78
C LEU A 17 -14.33 4.00 -21.31
N PRO A 18 -14.41 2.88 -20.58
CA PRO A 18 -14.58 2.95 -19.14
C PRO A 18 -13.32 3.59 -18.59
N LEU A 19 -13.39 4.88 -18.27
CA LEU A 19 -12.44 5.54 -17.40
C LEU A 19 -12.59 4.83 -16.04
N VAL A 20 -11.76 3.82 -15.82
CA VAL A 20 -11.58 3.23 -14.50
C VAL A 20 -11.08 4.38 -13.64
N ALA A 21 -11.98 4.99 -12.88
CA ALA A 21 -11.60 5.86 -11.80
C ALA A 21 -10.84 4.98 -10.81
N CYS A 22 -9.51 4.97 -10.90
CA CYS A 22 -8.69 4.63 -9.75
C CYS A 22 -9.13 5.60 -8.68
N ALA A 23 -9.96 5.13 -7.75
CA ALA A 23 -10.17 5.82 -6.50
C ALA A 23 -8.79 5.94 -5.89
N ALA A 24 -8.19 7.13 -6.01
CA ALA A 24 -6.93 7.45 -5.37
C ALA A 24 -7.22 7.36 -3.87
N LYS A 25 -6.98 6.18 -3.30
CA LYS A 25 -7.11 5.98 -1.86
C LYS A 25 -6.03 6.84 -1.24
N ASN A 26 -6.44 7.86 -0.50
CA ASN A 26 -5.48 8.68 0.22
C ASN A 26 -4.71 7.77 1.17
N PRO A 27 -3.37 7.80 1.15
CA PRO A 27 -2.56 6.99 2.03
C PRO A 27 -2.79 7.46 3.47
N THR A 28 -2.91 6.51 4.39
CA THR A 28 -3.03 6.84 5.81
C THR A 28 -1.71 7.44 6.29
N ILE A 29 -1.75 8.63 6.90
CA ILE A 29 -0.57 9.34 7.40
C ILE A 29 -0.36 8.94 8.86
N PHE A 30 0.88 8.71 9.30
CA PHE A 30 1.19 8.40 10.69
C PHE A 30 2.42 9.15 11.17
N GLU A 31 2.48 9.40 12.47
CA GLU A 31 3.63 10.03 13.10
C GLU A 31 4.67 8.98 13.49
N CYS A 32 5.94 9.27 13.20
CA CYS A 32 7.03 8.39 13.54
C CYS A 32 8.32 9.17 13.77
N SER A 33 8.89 9.06 14.97
CA SER A 33 10.16 9.70 15.32
C SER A 33 11.37 8.96 14.77
N THR A 34 11.29 7.63 14.65
CA THR A 34 12.44 6.76 14.36
C THR A 34 12.02 5.56 13.52
N ASN A 35 12.77 5.31 12.44
CA ASN A 35 12.65 4.18 11.51
C ASN A 35 11.19 3.82 11.14
N PRO A 36 10.56 4.60 10.26
CA PRO A 36 9.18 4.42 9.83
C PRO A 36 9.06 3.33 8.77
N TYR A 37 8.10 2.43 8.93
CA TYR A 37 7.84 1.37 7.97
C TYR A 37 6.36 1.09 7.78
N CYS A 38 6.05 0.52 6.62
CA CYS A 38 4.78 -0.13 6.34
C CYS A 38 4.98 -1.63 6.53
N VAL A 39 4.10 -2.29 7.29
CA VAL A 39 4.23 -3.73 7.54
C VAL A 39 2.99 -4.50 7.13
N VAL A 40 3.21 -5.62 6.46
CA VAL A 40 2.20 -6.65 6.21
C VAL A 40 2.42 -7.78 7.19
N LYS A 41 1.33 -8.22 7.83
CA LYS A 41 1.31 -9.18 8.92
C LYS A 41 0.70 -10.49 8.44
N ASP A 42 1.49 -11.55 8.50
CA ASP A 42 1.00 -12.91 8.37
C ASP A 42 0.64 -13.44 9.75
N ILE A 43 -0.63 -13.26 10.10
CA ILE A 43 -1.23 -13.71 11.37
C ILE A 43 -1.62 -15.20 11.35
N SER A 44 -1.46 -15.89 10.21
CA SER A 44 -1.83 -17.30 10.07
C SER A 44 -0.76 -18.25 10.61
N VAL A 45 0.44 -17.73 10.90
CA VAL A 45 1.59 -18.47 11.41
C VAL A 45 1.97 -18.03 12.82
N SER A 46 2.63 -18.92 13.57
CA SER A 46 3.14 -18.65 14.91
C SER A 46 4.63 -19.06 15.00
N PRO A 47 5.54 -18.14 15.38
CA PRO A 47 5.30 -16.71 15.62
C PRO A 47 4.83 -15.98 14.34
N MET A 48 4.03 -14.92 14.51
CA MET A 48 3.51 -14.13 13.37
C MET A 48 4.66 -13.55 12.57
N LYS A 49 4.48 -13.33 11.26
CA LYS A 49 5.53 -12.72 10.43
C LYS A 49 5.18 -11.31 10.00
N TYR A 50 6.17 -10.43 10.01
CA TYR A 50 6.07 -9.03 9.61
C TYR A 50 6.97 -8.79 8.41
N THR A 51 6.39 -8.38 7.29
CA THR A 51 7.14 -8.03 6.08
C THR A 51 7.16 -6.53 5.93
N PHE A 52 8.37 -5.96 5.86
CA PHE A 52 8.58 -4.50 5.81
C PHE A 52 8.54 -3.96 4.38
N SER A 53 8.14 -2.70 4.29
CA SER A 53 8.07 -1.90 3.08
C SER A 53 8.31 -0.44 3.44
N PRO A 54 8.69 0.41 2.47
CA PRO A 54 9.14 1.76 2.76
C PRO A 54 7.93 2.65 3.08
N ALA A 55 8.07 3.44 4.14
CA ALA A 55 7.19 4.58 4.38
C ALA A 55 7.83 5.83 3.74
N SER A 56 7.02 6.66 3.09
CA SER A 56 7.49 7.90 2.47
C SER A 56 7.23 9.08 3.40
N SER A 57 8.21 9.96 3.56
CA SER A 57 8.04 11.18 4.34
C SER A 57 7.06 12.12 3.64
N VAL A 58 6.10 12.66 4.39
CA VAL A 58 5.14 13.67 3.91
C VAL A 58 5.29 15.01 4.64
N GLY A 59 6.19 15.09 5.63
CA GLY A 59 6.45 16.28 6.43
C GLY A 59 7.26 15.96 7.68
N SER A 60 7.55 16.97 8.50
CA SER A 60 8.34 16.86 9.73
C SER A 60 7.80 15.79 10.68
N GLY A 61 8.37 14.58 10.66
CA GLY A 61 7.95 13.45 11.50
C GLY A 61 6.70 12.71 11.01
N LEU A 62 6.16 13.08 9.85
CA LEU A 62 4.97 12.48 9.25
C LEU A 62 5.36 11.57 8.09
N TRP A 63 4.74 10.40 8.05
CA TRP A 63 5.03 9.34 7.11
C TRP A 63 3.74 8.75 6.53
N ALA A 64 3.83 8.21 5.33
CA ALA A 64 2.69 7.61 4.65
C ALA A 64 3.09 6.35 3.89
N CYS A 65 2.18 5.37 3.89
CA CYS A 65 2.34 4.12 3.16
C CYS A 65 1.67 4.23 1.79
N TYR A 66 2.50 4.34 0.75
CA TYR A 66 2.02 4.39 -0.64
C TYR A 66 2.05 2.98 -1.24
N GLY A 67 0.95 2.56 -1.87
CA GLY A 67 0.86 1.26 -2.54
C GLY A 67 0.60 0.06 -1.63
N ILE A 68 0.55 0.26 -0.31
CA ILE A 68 0.09 -0.75 0.65
C ILE A 68 -1.20 -0.24 1.28
N ASP A 69 -2.25 -1.04 1.19
CA ASP A 69 -3.47 -0.76 1.91
C ASP A 69 -3.30 -1.13 3.38
N ILE A 70 -3.33 -0.14 4.27
CA ILE A 70 -3.27 -0.33 5.71
C ILE A 70 -4.66 -0.74 6.20
N ASN A 71 -4.84 -2.04 6.35
CA ASN A 71 -6.07 -2.69 6.76
C ASN A 71 -5.78 -3.66 7.91
N PRO A 72 -5.87 -3.19 9.17
CA PRO A 72 -5.80 -4.07 10.33
C PRO A 72 -6.85 -5.20 10.22
N PRO A 73 -6.53 -6.44 10.66
CA PRO A 73 -5.32 -6.84 11.38
C PRO A 73 -4.16 -7.29 10.49
N HIS A 74 -4.26 -7.17 9.16
CA HIS A 74 -3.30 -7.76 8.21
C HIS A 74 -2.17 -6.82 7.78
N SER A 75 -2.30 -5.53 8.04
CA SER A 75 -1.23 -4.57 7.83
C SER A 75 -1.33 -3.45 8.86
N ALA A 76 -0.19 -2.79 9.10
CA ALA A 76 -0.07 -1.71 10.05
C ALA A 76 1.04 -0.75 9.60
N ASN A 77 0.99 0.48 10.12
CA ASN A 77 2.17 1.33 10.15
C ASN A 77 3.02 0.91 11.34
N ALA A 78 4.34 0.97 11.22
CA ALA A 78 5.25 0.59 12.28
C ALA A 78 6.33 1.65 12.48
N CYS A 79 6.67 1.88 13.75
CA CYS A 79 7.83 2.67 14.17
C CYS A 79 8.75 1.79 14.97
N CYS A 80 10.04 1.73 14.59
CA CYS A 80 11.02 0.89 15.26
C CYS A 80 12.13 1.72 15.89
N ASP A 81 12.56 1.36 17.11
CA ASP A 81 13.72 2.00 17.73
C ASP A 81 15.00 1.70 16.93
N HIS A 82 15.10 0.49 16.37
CA HIS A 82 16.25 0.04 15.59
C HIS A 82 15.88 -0.22 14.12
N PRO A 83 16.81 0.01 13.17
CA PRO A 83 16.56 -0.25 11.76
C PRO A 83 16.44 -1.76 11.51
N THR A 84 15.40 -2.15 10.78
CA THR A 84 15.04 -3.56 10.52
C THR A 84 15.87 -4.20 9.42
N ARG A 85 17.04 -3.64 9.08
CA ARG A 85 17.90 -4.02 7.93
C ARG A 85 17.22 -3.94 6.56
N TYR A 86 15.95 -3.55 6.48
CA TYR A 86 15.27 -3.24 5.23
C TYR A 86 15.98 -2.07 4.53
N ASP A 87 16.40 -2.30 3.28
CA ASP A 87 17.21 -1.37 2.49
C ASP A 87 16.43 -0.69 1.36
N GLY A 88 15.11 -0.92 1.27
CA GLY A 88 14.27 -0.41 0.18
C GLY A 88 14.20 -1.29 -1.05
N HIS A 89 15.11 -2.26 -1.19
CA HIS A 89 15.22 -3.13 -2.38
C HIS A 89 14.84 -4.57 -2.10
N HIS A 90 15.12 -5.06 -0.90
CA HIS A 90 14.83 -6.43 -0.49
C HIS A 90 13.70 -6.46 0.52
N HIS A 91 12.70 -7.29 0.26
CA HIS A 91 11.68 -7.58 1.25
C HIS A 91 12.36 -8.25 2.44
N TYR A 92 12.20 -7.65 3.62
CA TYR A 92 12.69 -8.22 4.85
C TYR A 92 11.51 -8.68 5.69
N THR A 93 11.54 -9.95 6.08
CA THR A 93 10.49 -10.57 6.87
C THR A 93 11.08 -11.07 8.18
N ILE A 94 10.46 -10.68 9.29
CA ILE A 94 10.87 -11.08 10.65
C ILE A 94 9.71 -11.72 11.40
N THR A 95 10.01 -12.40 12.50
CA THR A 95 8.98 -12.92 13.41
C THR A 95 8.45 -11.83 14.35
N SER A 96 7.33 -12.09 15.03
CA SER A 96 6.79 -11.23 16.08
C SER A 96 7.80 -10.97 17.19
N ASP A 97 8.58 -11.98 17.56
CA ASP A 97 9.55 -11.88 18.65
C ASP A 97 10.67 -10.91 18.25
N GLU A 98 11.17 -11.03 17.01
CA GLU A 98 12.14 -10.07 16.49
C GLU A 98 11.54 -8.66 16.37
N PHE A 99 10.27 -8.54 15.97
CA PHE A 99 9.57 -7.27 15.82
C PHE A 99 9.49 -6.51 17.15
N PHE A 100 9.03 -7.17 18.21
CA PHE A 100 8.84 -6.53 19.52
C PHE A 100 10.12 -6.46 20.34
N ASP A 101 10.96 -7.50 20.35
CA ASP A 101 12.08 -7.60 21.28
C ASP A 101 13.41 -7.11 20.69
N THR A 102 13.69 -7.46 19.42
CA THR A 102 14.96 -7.11 18.78
C THR A 102 14.93 -5.70 18.21
N PHE A 103 13.93 -5.40 17.38
CA PHE A 103 13.84 -4.10 16.70
C PHE A 103 13.02 -3.07 17.48
N LYS A 104 12.30 -3.51 18.53
CA LYS A 104 11.43 -2.68 19.37
C LYS A 104 10.46 -1.87 18.53
N CYS A 105 9.79 -2.55 17.60
CA CYS A 105 8.80 -1.95 16.74
C CYS A 105 7.45 -1.85 17.46
N THR A 106 6.71 -0.77 17.19
CA THR A 106 5.35 -0.54 17.67
C THR A 106 4.44 -0.29 16.47
N GLU A 107 3.27 -0.91 16.47
CA GLU A 107 2.22 -0.60 15.49
C GLU A 107 1.58 0.76 15.80
N VAL A 108 1.51 1.63 14.79
CA VAL A 108 0.99 2.99 14.95
C VAL A 108 -0.32 3.13 14.15
N PRO A 109 -1.40 3.60 14.79
CA PRO A 109 -2.62 3.93 14.06
C PRO A 109 -2.34 5.12 13.14
N GLY A 110 -2.82 5.04 11.90
CA GLY A 110 -2.75 6.19 11.01
C GLY A 110 -3.93 7.15 11.21
N HIS A 111 -3.74 8.39 10.77
CA HIS A 111 -4.73 9.44 10.63
C HIS A 111 -5.30 9.42 9.21
N TYR A 112 -6.64 9.49 9.10
CA TYR A 112 -7.41 9.45 7.86
C TYR A 112 -7.81 10.86 7.40
#